data_AF-A0A5C8JAZ9-F1
#
_entry.id   AF-A0A5C8JAZ9-F1
#
_cell.length_a   1.000
_cell.length_b   1.000
_cell.length_c   1.000
_cell.angle_alpha   90.00
_cell.angle_beta   90.00
_cell.angle_gamma   90.00
#
_symmetry.space_group_name_H-M   'P 1'
#
loop_
_entity.id
_entity.type
_entity.pdbx_description
1 polymer ?
#
loop_
_entity_poly.entity_id
_entity_poly.type
_entity_poly.pdbx_seq_one_letter_code
_entity_poly.pdbx_strand_id
1 'polypeptide(L)'
;MARVYARLMRRLWEDFAPTWHRAGGLLGKERERVGVAAVTGAPEAVLTGLNSRFRFGGTSIRLPDQQGRRFDLGGRKLTFVPVVSGHGACLFSFDRPGLAWIGYPVPAVGLLWSGHEAESDEKDSLALTVGRVRATILRAGRVPLTMGELAGLLSCTPATASYHCDQLQAAGLLERERHGRHVRIGLTSRGEALVDLMS
;
A
#
# COMPACT_ATOMS: atom_id res chain seq x y z
N MET A 1 20.15 19.16 25.13
CA MET A 1 19.36 18.09 24.50
C MET A 1 18.07 18.57 23.84
N ALA A 2 17.11 19.17 24.57
CA ALA A 2 15.82 19.61 24.00
C ALA A 2 15.93 20.57 22.79
N ARG A 3 16.85 21.56 22.82
CA ARG A 3 17.07 22.50 21.70
C ARG A 3 17.70 21.86 20.46
N VAL A 4 18.43 20.76 20.62
CA VAL A 4 19.01 20.00 19.49
C VAL A 4 17.91 19.14 18.85
N TYR A 5 17.14 18.44 19.69
CA TYR A 5 15.98 17.65 19.25
C TYR A 5 14.95 18.49 18.50
N ALA A 6 14.57 19.65 19.03
CA ALA A 6 13.63 20.56 18.37
C ALA A 6 14.11 21.06 17.00
N ARG A 7 15.43 21.32 16.85
CA ARG A 7 16.01 21.69 15.55
C ARG A 7 15.99 20.53 14.55
N LEU A 8 16.29 19.31 15.00
CA LEU A 8 16.22 18.12 14.14
C LEU A 8 14.79 17.86 13.67
N MET A 9 13.81 17.91 14.57
CA MET A 9 12.40 17.74 14.21
C MET A 9 11.90 18.83 13.27
N ARG A 10 12.35 20.08 13.44
CA ARG A 10 12.00 21.17 12.52
C ARG A 10 12.56 20.93 11.13
N ARG A 11 13.83 20.54 11.02
CA ARG A 11 14.46 20.28 9.72
C ARG A 11 13.82 19.08 9.01
N LEU A 12 13.58 18.00 9.74
CA LEU A 12 12.82 16.84 9.24
C LEU A 12 11.43 17.26 8.75
N TRP A 13 10.74 18.13 9.49
CA TRP A 13 9.44 18.65 9.08
C TRP A 13 9.52 19.50 7.81
N GLU A 14 10.50 20.39 7.70
CA GLU A 14 10.71 21.21 6.50
C GLU A 14 10.87 20.33 5.25
N ASP A 15 11.62 19.23 5.36
CA ASP A 15 11.81 18.27 4.27
C ASP A 15 10.53 17.45 3.99
N PHE A 16 9.79 17.08 5.04
CA PHE A 16 8.58 16.24 4.93
C PHE A 16 7.30 17.01 4.54
N ALA A 17 7.20 18.30 4.87
CA ALA A 17 6.00 19.11 4.73
C ALA A 17 5.41 19.12 3.29
N PRO A 18 6.20 19.21 2.21
CA PRO A 18 5.67 19.14 0.85
C PRO A 18 4.97 17.80 0.56
N THR A 19 5.54 16.69 1.05
CA THR A 19 4.97 15.36 0.91
C THR A 19 3.70 15.22 1.76
N TRP A 20 3.70 15.76 2.97
CA TRP A 20 2.51 15.84 3.82
C TRP A 20 1.37 16.61 3.17
N HIS A 21 1.65 17.77 2.56
CA HIS A 21 0.64 18.57 1.85
C HIS A 21 0.05 17.81 0.65
N ARG A 22 0.90 17.15 -0.16
CA ARG A 22 0.42 16.30 -1.27
C ARG A 22 -0.42 15.11 -0.78
N ALA A 23 -0.09 14.56 0.38
CA ALA A 23 -0.85 13.47 0.99
C ALA A 23 -2.29 13.85 1.38
N GLY A 24 -2.57 15.14 1.59
CA GLY A 24 -3.90 15.62 1.98
C GLY A 24 -5.00 15.16 1.01
N GLY A 25 -4.73 15.17 -0.30
CA GLY A 25 -5.69 14.68 -1.30
C GLY A 25 -5.94 13.17 -1.20
N LEU A 26 -4.92 12.36 -0.91
CA LEU A 26 -5.07 10.92 -0.70
C LEU A 26 -5.83 10.60 0.59
N LEU A 27 -5.51 11.31 1.68
CA LEU A 27 -6.22 11.17 2.96
C LEU A 27 -7.70 11.55 2.83
N GLY A 28 -8.01 12.60 2.06
CA GLY A 28 -9.38 12.99 1.76
C GLY A 28 -10.16 11.90 1.02
N LYS A 29 -9.60 11.37 -0.07
CA LYS A 29 -10.19 10.26 -0.84
C LYS A 29 -10.38 9.01 0.02
N GLU A 30 -9.41 8.69 0.87
CA GLU A 30 -9.51 7.52 1.75
C GLU A 30 -10.60 7.69 2.80
N ARG A 31 -10.73 8.90 3.38
CA ARG A 31 -11.84 9.21 4.29
C ARG A 31 -13.19 9.05 3.60
N GLU A 32 -13.32 9.50 2.35
CA GLU A 32 -14.53 9.33 1.56
C GLU A 32 -14.84 7.85 1.31
N ARG A 33 -13.84 7.07 0.86
CA ARG A 33 -13.97 5.62 0.61
C ARG A 33 -14.44 4.87 1.86
N VAL A 34 -13.83 5.15 3.01
CA VAL A 34 -14.21 4.55 4.30
C VAL A 34 -15.60 5.01 4.73
N GLY A 35 -15.91 6.30 4.56
CA GLY A 35 -17.21 6.87 4.89
C GLY A 35 -18.35 6.24 4.09
N VAL A 36 -18.18 6.09 2.78
CA VAL A 36 -19.15 5.42 1.90
C VAL A 36 -19.39 3.99 2.36
N ALA A 37 -18.32 3.21 2.56
CA ALA A 37 -18.43 1.83 3.01
C ALA A 37 -19.13 1.69 4.38
N ALA A 38 -18.91 2.63 5.29
CA ALA A 38 -19.58 2.65 6.59
C ALA A 38 -21.10 2.91 6.46
N VAL A 39 -21.51 3.83 5.60
CA VAL A 39 -22.94 4.19 5.40
C VAL A 39 -23.67 3.13 4.59
N THR A 40 -23.02 2.50 3.60
CA THR A 40 -23.63 1.46 2.77
C THR A 40 -23.62 0.08 3.41
N GLY A 41 -23.03 -0.08 4.59
CA GLY A 41 -22.94 -1.37 5.28
C GLY A 41 -22.05 -2.38 4.55
N ALA A 42 -21.00 -1.90 3.87
CA ALA A 42 -20.06 -2.72 3.11
C ALA A 42 -18.61 -2.60 3.66
N PRO A 43 -18.37 -2.88 4.96
CA PRO A 43 -17.04 -2.74 5.57
C PRO A 43 -15.99 -3.67 4.96
N GLU A 44 -16.40 -4.79 4.34
CA GLU A 44 -15.52 -5.77 3.71
C GLU A 44 -14.71 -5.14 2.57
N ALA A 45 -15.30 -4.21 1.82
CA ALA A 45 -14.62 -3.47 0.76
C ALA A 45 -13.46 -2.60 1.28
N VAL A 46 -13.52 -2.18 2.54
CA VAL A 46 -12.43 -1.48 3.22
C VAL A 46 -11.43 -2.48 3.78
N LEU A 47 -11.90 -3.45 4.55
CA LEU A 47 -11.10 -4.41 5.30
C LEU A 47 -10.20 -5.26 4.39
N THR A 48 -10.68 -5.64 3.21
CA THR A 48 -9.91 -6.41 2.21
C THR A 48 -8.79 -5.59 1.56
N GLY A 49 -8.89 -4.26 1.57
CA GLY A 49 -7.96 -3.34 0.90
C GLY A 49 -7.04 -2.54 1.83
N LEU A 50 -7.00 -2.84 3.13
CA LEU A 50 -6.23 -2.05 4.11
C LEU A 50 -4.71 -2.20 3.94
N ASN A 51 -4.21 -3.43 3.85
CA ASN A 51 -2.79 -3.75 3.69
C ASN A 51 -2.64 -5.19 3.16
N SER A 52 -1.65 -5.46 2.29
CA SER A 52 -1.37 -6.81 1.79
C SER A 52 -0.96 -7.81 2.88
N ARG A 53 -0.64 -7.35 4.10
CA ARG A 53 -0.36 -8.19 5.27
C ARG A 53 -1.61 -8.52 6.10
N PHE A 54 -2.76 -7.91 5.82
CA PHE A 54 -4.00 -8.18 6.55
C PHE A 54 -4.80 -9.25 5.81
N ARG A 55 -5.42 -10.15 6.56
CA ARG A 55 -6.29 -11.19 6.00
C ARG A 55 -7.66 -11.07 6.63
N PHE A 56 -8.62 -10.60 5.87
CA PHE A 56 -10.01 -10.54 6.29
C PHE A 56 -10.73 -11.82 5.85
N GLY A 57 -11.53 -12.40 6.75
CA GLY A 57 -12.32 -13.61 6.48
C GLY A 57 -13.49 -13.73 7.44
N GLY A 58 -14.70 -13.86 6.87
CA GLY A 58 -15.95 -13.90 7.64
C GLY A 58 -16.11 -12.64 8.47
N THR A 59 -16.10 -12.79 9.79
CA THR A 59 -16.25 -11.69 10.77
C THR A 59 -14.93 -11.32 11.46
N SER A 60 -13.80 -11.82 10.96
CA SER A 60 -12.49 -11.66 11.60
C SER A 60 -11.46 -11.06 10.66
N ILE A 61 -10.59 -10.21 11.23
CA ILE A 61 -9.39 -9.72 10.55
C ILE A 61 -8.16 -10.26 11.27
N ARG A 62 -7.24 -10.84 10.50
CA ARG A 62 -5.92 -11.27 10.98
C ARG A 62 -4.91 -10.19 10.63
N LEU A 63 -4.22 -9.72 11.67
CA LEU A 63 -3.14 -8.74 11.58
C LEU A 63 -1.80 -9.44 11.86
N PRO A 64 -0.68 -8.93 11.32
CA PRO A 64 0.64 -9.46 11.62
C PRO A 64 1.01 -9.09 13.08
N ASP A 65 0.72 -10.02 14.00
CA ASP A 65 1.09 -9.96 15.41
C ASP A 65 2.04 -11.11 15.73
N GLN A 66 3.16 -10.80 16.41
CA GLN A 66 4.14 -11.82 16.81
C GLN A 66 3.62 -12.74 17.92
N GLN A 67 2.64 -12.27 18.71
CA GLN A 67 2.13 -12.97 19.88
C GLN A 67 0.88 -13.81 19.58
N GLY A 68 0.33 -13.72 18.37
CA GLY A 68 -0.82 -14.50 17.92
C GLY A 68 -2.09 -14.28 18.76
N ARG A 69 -2.27 -13.09 19.32
CA ARG A 69 -3.37 -12.83 20.26
C ARG A 69 -4.70 -12.69 19.52
N ARG A 70 -5.76 -13.25 20.11
CA ARG A 70 -7.14 -13.04 19.66
C ARG A 70 -7.80 -11.96 20.51
N PHE A 71 -8.41 -10.99 19.85
CA PHE A 71 -9.19 -9.95 20.49
C PHE A 71 -10.62 -10.00 19.99
N ASP A 72 -11.58 -10.01 20.92
CA ASP A 72 -12.97 -9.76 20.59
C ASP A 72 -13.19 -8.24 20.56
N LEU A 73 -13.82 -7.75 19.50
CA LEU A 73 -14.26 -6.37 19.42
C LEU A 73 -15.34 -6.09 20.46
N GLY A 74 -16.20 -7.06 20.79
CA GLY A 74 -17.20 -6.93 21.87
C GLY A 74 -18.12 -5.73 21.70
N GLY A 75 -18.52 -5.42 20.46
CA GLY A 75 -19.33 -4.24 20.12
C GLY A 75 -18.58 -2.90 20.19
N ARG A 76 -17.27 -2.88 20.48
CA ARG A 76 -16.45 -1.67 20.42
C ARG A 76 -16.37 -1.15 18.99
N LYS A 77 -16.25 0.17 18.86
CA LYS A 77 -16.00 0.81 17.57
C LYS A 77 -14.58 0.48 17.11
N LEU A 78 -14.47 0.08 15.85
CA LEU A 78 -13.20 -0.07 15.14
C LEU A 78 -12.93 1.19 14.31
N THR A 79 -11.82 1.87 14.57
CA THR A 79 -11.39 3.06 13.83
C THR A 79 -10.26 2.74 12.87
N PHE A 80 -10.45 3.12 11.62
CA PHE A 80 -9.45 3.04 10.57
C PHE A 80 -8.63 4.33 10.58
N VAL A 81 -7.31 4.21 10.70
CA VAL A 81 -6.37 5.34 10.74
C VAL A 81 -5.43 5.26 9.53
N PRO A 82 -5.76 5.94 8.42
CA PRO A 82 -4.83 6.04 7.30
C PRO A 82 -3.57 6.79 7.73
N VAL A 83 -2.40 6.25 7.40
CA VAL A 83 -1.10 6.82 7.75
C VAL A 83 -0.31 7.11 6.48
N VAL A 84 0.34 8.28 6.45
CA VAL A 84 1.31 8.62 5.40
C VAL A 84 2.63 7.93 5.75
N SER A 85 2.79 6.70 5.26
CA SER A 85 3.86 5.79 5.66
C SER A 85 4.19 4.78 4.57
N GLY A 86 5.39 4.20 4.59
CA GLY A 86 5.73 3.09 3.69
C GLY A 86 4.71 1.95 3.72
N HIS A 87 4.69 1.14 2.64
CA HIS A 87 3.70 0.08 2.41
C HIS A 87 3.61 -0.98 3.52
N GLY A 88 4.68 -1.17 4.30
CA GLY A 88 4.73 -2.13 5.40
C GLY A 88 4.12 -1.66 6.71
N ALA A 89 3.64 -0.41 6.79
CA ALA A 89 3.12 0.14 8.04
C ALA A 89 1.91 -0.66 8.53
N CYS A 90 2.03 -1.16 9.75
CA CYS A 90 0.98 -1.85 10.45
C CYS A 90 1.04 -1.41 11.90
N LEU A 91 0.01 -0.68 12.32
CA LEU A 91 -0.14 -0.21 13.68
C LEU A 91 -1.52 -0.63 14.15
N PHE A 92 -1.64 -1.11 15.37
CA PHE A 92 -2.95 -1.41 15.94
C PHE A 92 -2.87 -1.39 17.45
N SER A 93 -4.00 -1.09 18.10
CA SER A 93 -4.15 -1.29 19.53
C SER A 93 -5.59 -1.66 19.84
N PHE A 94 -5.70 -2.68 20.70
CA PHE A 94 -6.98 -3.22 21.17
C PHE A 94 -7.10 -3.14 22.69
N ASP A 95 -6.13 -2.51 23.36
CA ASP A 95 -6.02 -2.51 24.82
C ASP A 95 -6.86 -1.42 25.50
N ARG A 96 -7.30 -0.40 24.75
CA ARG A 96 -8.12 0.69 25.31
C ARG A 96 -9.60 0.29 25.45
N PRO A 97 -10.23 0.57 26.60
CA PRO A 97 -11.68 0.44 26.75
C PRO A 97 -12.41 1.31 25.74
N GLY A 98 -13.38 0.73 25.02
CA GLY A 98 -14.27 1.46 24.10
C GLY A 98 -13.70 1.81 22.71
N LEU A 99 -12.39 1.64 22.46
CA LEU A 99 -11.78 1.97 21.16
C LEU A 99 -10.78 0.90 20.73
N ALA A 100 -11.02 0.35 19.54
CA ALA A 100 -10.04 -0.42 18.78
C ALA A 100 -9.64 0.40 17.55
N TRP A 101 -8.36 0.40 17.18
CA TRP A 101 -7.92 1.08 15.96
C TRP A 101 -6.86 0.31 15.20
N ILE A 102 -6.88 0.47 13.88
CA ILE A 102 -5.91 -0.10 12.94
C ILE A 102 -5.37 1.04 12.08
N GLY A 103 -4.07 1.27 12.19
CA GLY A 103 -3.27 2.11 11.33
C GLY A 103 -2.75 1.32 10.13
N TYR A 104 -2.95 1.86 8.94
CA TYR A 104 -2.56 1.25 7.67
C TYR A 104 -2.07 2.33 6.68
N PRO A 105 -1.24 1.97 5.70
CA PRO A 105 -0.76 2.92 4.71
C PRO A 105 -1.95 3.44 3.91
N VAL A 106 -2.04 4.77 3.73
CA VAL A 106 -3.08 5.32 2.84
C VAL A 106 -2.89 4.77 1.42
N PRO A 107 -3.95 4.35 0.71
CA PRO A 107 -3.79 3.81 -0.63
C PRO A 107 -3.06 4.79 -1.57
N ALA A 108 -2.25 4.23 -2.47
CA ALA A 108 -1.43 4.98 -3.43
C ALA A 108 -0.40 5.95 -2.82
N VAL A 109 -0.12 5.86 -1.52
CA VAL A 109 0.90 6.71 -0.86
C VAL A 109 2.30 6.51 -1.43
N GLY A 110 2.58 5.33 -1.99
CA GLY A 110 3.79 5.04 -2.77
C GLY A 110 4.09 6.06 -3.86
N LEU A 111 3.05 6.63 -4.49
CA LEU A 111 3.18 7.63 -5.55
C LEU A 111 3.69 8.98 -5.05
N LEU A 112 3.59 9.25 -3.74
CA LEU A 112 4.08 10.50 -3.14
C LEU A 112 5.60 10.48 -3.01
N TRP A 113 6.20 9.31 -2.79
CA TRP A 113 7.66 9.16 -2.68
C TRP A 113 8.33 9.00 -4.05
N SER A 114 7.64 8.43 -5.04
CA SER A 114 8.14 8.40 -6.42
C SER A 114 8.30 9.79 -7.05
N GLY A 115 7.71 10.83 -6.45
CA GLY A 115 7.88 12.22 -6.86
C GLY A 115 9.00 12.98 -6.15
N HIS A 116 9.77 12.33 -5.26
CA HIS A 116 10.92 12.96 -4.59
C HIS A 116 12.28 12.37 -5.02
N GLU A 117 12.29 11.30 -5.81
CA GLU A 117 13.52 10.71 -6.34
C GLU A 117 13.39 10.51 -7.85
N ALA A 118 13.55 11.62 -8.57
CA ALA A 118 14.44 11.60 -9.73
C ALA A 118 15.90 11.64 -9.20
N GLU A 119 16.22 10.80 -8.22
CA GLU A 119 17.62 10.51 -7.90
C GLU A 119 18.14 9.69 -9.08
N SER A 120 19.02 10.32 -9.84
CA SER A 120 19.88 9.75 -10.88
C SER A 120 19.65 8.26 -11.19
N ASP A 121 19.25 7.98 -12.44
CA ASP A 121 19.13 6.65 -13.09
C ASP A 121 20.21 5.61 -12.74
N GLU A 122 21.34 6.00 -12.15
CA GLU A 122 22.47 5.16 -11.75
C GLU A 122 22.24 4.35 -10.45
N LYS A 123 21.23 4.63 -9.63
CA LYS A 123 21.04 3.96 -8.31
C LYS A 123 19.79 3.09 -8.15
N ASP A 124 18.88 3.07 -9.13
CA ASP A 124 17.68 2.20 -9.05
C ASP A 124 18.07 0.74 -9.32
N SER A 125 18.51 0.03 -8.28
CA SER A 125 19.00 -1.35 -8.37
C SER A 125 17.96 -2.31 -8.96
N LEU A 126 16.68 -2.12 -8.65
CA LEU A 126 15.58 -2.90 -9.21
C LEU A 126 15.42 -2.62 -10.71
N ALA A 127 15.40 -1.36 -11.14
CA ALA A 127 15.31 -1.01 -12.56
C ALA A 127 16.55 -1.45 -13.35
N LEU A 128 17.75 -1.41 -12.76
CA LEU A 128 18.98 -1.94 -13.36
C LEU A 128 18.91 -3.46 -13.58
N THR A 129 18.22 -4.17 -12.69
CA THR A 129 18.16 -5.64 -12.72
C THR A 129 17.05 -6.18 -13.62
N VAL A 130 15.83 -5.63 -13.50
CA VAL A 130 14.66 -6.14 -14.24
C VAL A 130 14.22 -5.25 -15.40
N GLY A 131 14.85 -4.08 -15.55
CA GLY A 131 14.44 -3.03 -16.48
C GLY A 131 13.33 -2.15 -15.90
N ARG A 132 13.33 -0.87 -16.29
CA ARG A 132 12.42 0.18 -15.76
C ARG A 132 10.94 -0.23 -15.77
N VAL A 133 10.44 -0.71 -16.91
CA VAL A 133 9.02 -1.04 -17.06
C VAL A 133 8.61 -2.14 -16.09
N ARG A 134 9.44 -3.17 -15.92
CA ARG A 134 9.18 -4.27 -14.99
C ARG A 134 9.33 -3.84 -13.54
N ALA A 135 10.32 -3.01 -13.21
CA ALA A 135 10.46 -2.43 -11.89
C ALA A 135 9.23 -1.59 -11.50
N THR A 136 8.71 -0.78 -12.43
CA THR A 136 7.48 -0.02 -12.24
C THR A 136 6.27 -0.93 -12.04
N ILE A 137 6.12 -2.00 -12.84
CA ILE A 137 5.04 -2.99 -12.64
C ILE A 137 5.15 -3.65 -11.27
N LEU A 138 6.35 -4.07 -10.86
CA LEU A 138 6.57 -4.73 -9.58
C LEU A 138 6.23 -3.79 -8.41
N ARG A 139 6.65 -2.53 -8.47
CA ARG A 139 6.31 -1.52 -7.44
C ARG A 139 4.80 -1.26 -7.38
N ALA A 140 4.15 -1.15 -8.55
CA ALA A 140 2.71 -0.91 -8.65
C ALA A 140 1.89 -2.12 -8.18
N GLY A 141 2.33 -3.34 -8.48
CA GLY A 141 1.65 -4.60 -8.15
C GLY A 141 1.60 -4.94 -6.66
N ARG A 142 2.23 -4.13 -5.79
CA ARG A 142 2.07 -4.22 -4.32
C ARG A 142 0.62 -4.00 -3.87
N VAL A 143 -0.19 -3.35 -4.71
CA VAL A 143 -1.65 -3.28 -4.57
C VAL A 143 -2.27 -3.97 -5.78
N PRO A 144 -3.32 -4.80 -5.63
CA PRO A 144 -3.98 -5.42 -6.77
C PRO A 144 -4.51 -4.37 -7.76
N LEU A 145 -4.06 -4.45 -9.02
CA LEU A 145 -4.41 -3.51 -10.09
C LEU A 145 -5.04 -4.24 -11.28
N THR A 146 -5.96 -3.61 -11.98
CA THR A 146 -6.43 -4.12 -13.27
C THR A 146 -5.41 -3.86 -14.38
N MET A 147 -5.46 -4.65 -15.44
CA MET A 147 -4.61 -4.42 -16.63
C MET A 147 -4.80 -3.04 -17.27
N GLY A 148 -6.00 -2.45 -17.17
CA GLY A 148 -6.28 -1.11 -17.69
C GLY A 148 -5.60 -0.02 -16.85
N GLU A 149 -5.68 -0.13 -15.53
CA GLU A 149 -4.96 0.77 -14.61
C GLU A 149 -3.45 0.68 -14.81
N LEU A 150 -2.93 -0.54 -15.04
CA LEU A 150 -1.52 -0.74 -15.31
C LEU A 150 -1.07 -0.11 -16.64
N ALA A 151 -1.83 -0.29 -17.72
CA ALA A 151 -1.50 0.30 -19.01
C ALA A 151 -1.48 1.84 -18.94
N GLY A 152 -2.43 2.43 -18.21
CA GLY A 152 -2.45 3.87 -17.91
C GLY A 152 -1.21 4.31 -17.12
N LEU A 153 -0.84 3.56 -16.08
CA LEU A 153 0.33 3.84 -15.25
C LEU A 153 1.65 3.80 -16.05
N LEU A 154 1.76 2.86 -16.99
CA LEU A 154 2.93 2.70 -17.84
C LEU A 154 2.93 3.61 -19.07
N SER A 155 1.84 4.34 -19.33
CA SER A 155 1.63 5.10 -20.58
C SER A 155 1.90 4.25 -21.83
N CYS A 156 1.48 2.99 -21.82
CA CYS A 156 1.73 2.04 -22.90
C CYS A 156 0.44 1.34 -23.35
N THR A 157 0.53 0.57 -24.43
CA THR A 157 -0.62 -0.19 -24.92
C THR A 157 -0.94 -1.37 -24.00
N PRO A 158 -2.22 -1.82 -23.92
CA PRO A 158 -2.58 -3.01 -23.16
C PRO A 158 -1.79 -4.26 -23.57
N ALA A 159 -1.42 -4.38 -24.85
CA ALA A 159 -0.59 -5.49 -25.34
C ALA A 159 0.83 -5.44 -24.76
N THR A 160 1.45 -4.25 -24.73
CA THR A 160 2.77 -4.05 -24.11
C THR A 160 2.74 -4.32 -22.61
N ALA A 161 1.70 -3.85 -21.91
CA ALA A 161 1.52 -4.14 -20.49
C ALA A 161 1.36 -5.64 -20.22
N SER A 162 0.51 -6.34 -21.00
CA SER A 162 0.32 -7.79 -20.91
C SER A 162 1.63 -8.54 -21.12
N TYR A 163 2.42 -8.18 -22.14
CA TYR A 163 3.72 -8.80 -22.42
C TYR A 163 4.66 -8.77 -21.22
N HIS A 164 4.82 -7.60 -20.58
CA HIS A 164 5.69 -7.50 -19.41
C HIS A 164 5.15 -8.26 -18.20
N CYS A 165 3.82 -8.26 -18.01
CA CYS A 165 3.19 -9.04 -16.95
C CYS A 165 3.33 -10.55 -17.18
N ASP A 166 3.25 -11.03 -18.43
CA ASP A 166 3.46 -12.45 -18.75
C ASP A 166 4.87 -12.89 -18.39
N GLN A 167 5.88 -12.06 -18.71
CA GLN A 167 7.28 -12.33 -18.37
C GLN A 167 7.53 -12.34 -16.86
N LEU A 168 6.90 -11.42 -16.11
CA LEU A 168 7.00 -11.38 -14.65
C LEU A 168 6.27 -12.56 -13.98
N GLN A 169 5.15 -13.00 -14.56
CA GLN A 169 4.43 -14.19 -14.13
C GLN A 169 5.23 -15.46 -14.40
N ALA A 170 5.85 -15.57 -15.58
CA ALA A 170 6.74 -16.68 -15.93
C ALA A 170 7.97 -16.75 -14.99
N ALA A 171 8.46 -15.59 -14.52
CA ALA A 171 9.51 -15.50 -13.51
C ALA A 171 9.02 -15.77 -12.06
N GLY A 172 7.72 -16.03 -11.87
CA GLY A 172 7.12 -16.30 -10.56
C GLY A 172 7.05 -15.08 -9.64
N LEU A 173 7.14 -13.86 -10.18
CA LEU A 173 7.13 -12.61 -9.41
C LEU A 173 5.74 -11.96 -9.34
N LEU A 174 4.83 -12.35 -10.23
CA LEU A 174 3.53 -11.74 -10.41
C LEU A 174 2.48 -12.83 -10.60
N GLU A 175 1.29 -12.61 -10.06
CA GLU A 175 0.14 -13.49 -10.22
C GLU A 175 -1.06 -12.74 -10.77
N ARG A 176 -1.91 -13.46 -11.51
CA ARG A 176 -3.12 -12.92 -12.11
C ARG A 176 -4.33 -13.61 -11.52
N GLU A 177 -5.24 -12.82 -10.98
CA GLU A 177 -6.49 -13.31 -10.41
C GLU A 177 -7.67 -12.70 -11.16
N ARG A 178 -8.60 -13.55 -11.61
CA ARG A 178 -9.80 -13.08 -12.31
C ARG A 178 -10.90 -12.79 -11.29
N HIS A 179 -11.24 -11.50 -11.14
CA HIS A 179 -12.34 -11.03 -10.29
C HIS A 179 -13.48 -10.56 -11.19
N GLY A 180 -14.43 -11.46 -11.45
CA GLY A 180 -15.57 -11.21 -12.34
C GLY A 180 -15.14 -10.93 -13.79
N ARG A 181 -15.42 -9.71 -14.27
CA ARG A 181 -15.08 -9.26 -15.65
C ARG A 181 -13.67 -8.69 -15.77
N HIS A 182 -12.95 -8.52 -14.65
CA HIS A 182 -11.64 -7.89 -14.63
C HIS A 182 -10.56 -8.86 -14.18
N VAL A 183 -9.39 -8.80 -14.84
CA VAL A 183 -8.19 -9.49 -14.39
C VAL A 183 -7.38 -8.51 -13.55
N ARG A 184 -7.09 -8.91 -12.31
CA ARG A 184 -6.20 -8.19 -11.40
C ARG A 184 -4.82 -8.83 -11.42
N ILE A 185 -3.80 -7.99 -11.39
CA ILE A 185 -2.42 -8.38 -11.19
C ILE A 185 -2.03 -8.09 -9.74
N GLY A 186 -1.27 -9.00 -9.13
CA GLY A 186 -0.68 -8.84 -7.80
C GLY A 186 0.72 -9.43 -7.76
N LEU A 187 1.51 -9.05 -6.76
CA LEU A 187 2.80 -9.70 -6.52
C LEU A 187 2.62 -11.06 -5.84
N THR A 188 3.44 -12.03 -6.22
CA THR A 188 3.66 -13.22 -5.39
C THR A 188 4.51 -12.84 -4.18
N SER A 189 4.62 -13.73 -3.19
CA SER A 189 5.55 -13.53 -2.07
C SER A 189 7.01 -13.35 -2.52
N ARG A 190 7.41 -13.98 -3.64
CA ARG A 190 8.74 -13.81 -4.25
C ARG A 190 8.87 -12.42 -4.90
N GLY A 191 7.82 -11.94 -5.55
CA GLY A 191 7.74 -10.58 -6.09
C GLY A 191 7.86 -9.53 -4.99
N GLU A 192 7.10 -9.67 -3.90
CA GLU A 192 7.18 -8.76 -2.75
C GLU A 192 8.59 -8.73 -2.16
N ALA A 193 9.20 -9.90 -1.93
CA ALA A 193 10.56 -10.00 -1.41
C ALA A 193 11.58 -9.34 -2.34
N LEU A 194 11.48 -9.55 -3.66
CA LEU A 194 12.40 -8.93 -4.61
C LEU A 194 12.34 -7.40 -4.55
N VAL A 195 11.12 -6.83 -4.48
CA VAL A 195 10.96 -5.39 -4.37
C VAL A 195 11.51 -4.91 -3.03
N ASP A 196 11.26 -5.62 -1.92
CA ASP A 196 11.81 -5.27 -0.60
C ASP A 196 13.34 -5.33 -0.54
N LEU A 197 13.99 -6.27 -1.24
CA LEU A 197 15.46 -6.38 -1.28
C LEU A 197 16.14 -5.31 -2.13
N MET A 198 15.43 -4.71 -3.09
CA MET A 198 16.01 -3.88 -4.14
C MET A 198 15.39 -2.47 -4.23
N SER A 199 14.55 -2.11 -3.25
CA SER A 199 14.06 -0.74 -3.03
C SER A 199 14.93 -0.06 -1.98
#